data_AF-A0A6J4X3H1-F1
#
_entry.id   AF-A0A6J4X3H1-F1
#
_cell.length_a   1.000
_cell.length_b   1.000
_cell.length_c   1.000
_cell.angle_alpha   90.00
_cell.angle_beta   90.00
_cell.angle_gamma   90.00
#
_symmetry.space_group_name_H-M   'P 1'
#
loop_
_entity.id
_entity.type
_entity.pdbx_description
1 polymer ?
#
loop_
_entity_poly.entity_id
_entity_poly.type
_entity_poly.pdbx_seq_one_letter_code
_entity_poly.pdbx_strand_id
1 'polypeptide(L)'
;MTVINQEDKKTANTIADVPLEAKTMILTQTKEKIIGPRLVCTTAGGESKIYPIKESKLVIGRSVEADLSLLDPLVSRKHCVIEKRDNTFIVRNVSTTNPLLLNDKSIAEKRLFTGDQLKIGSATLAYISDRPEDVKNIDTKMLNPKKQSGLGFWIAVFLLLIFTTYYGYFQAYTPLKVKWALKSVSKQIKAEKYLSAQNTLKHLLDLDLPLEQSHQAMELFAQTALAITEQKSQQEDLESAMEYLKSYLAEYGAGSEAEILWDRLDYYRLSLAQRLENAKKFQPALRQYAAIKEESIYFDEAHKAIRRIWLAHQQQTREEQTLAQILKEADAHFKAQQYLKPVNQNAYVLYRAVLSLEPKHKLALTRIDEMKAFYRENGEKYYDQKKWSKAISYFERYYLIDTDTKEINNKMKICREKLSIARQKSFKTKYAKSSLKKKSRGKNRSNQTQAEKKEEIKRLLEESGTESSWIMQYLFEDQKGNEDSDKPW
;
A
#
# COMPACT_ATOMS: atom_id res chain seq x y z
N MET A 1 -14.78 -34.29 42.73
CA MET A 1 -15.11 -35.60 43.33
C MET A 1 -16.64 -35.66 43.37
N THR A 2 -17.36 -36.54 42.69
CA THR A 2 -17.01 -37.82 42.08
C THR A 2 -18.05 -38.12 41.00
N VAL A 3 -17.58 -38.74 39.93
CA VAL A 3 -18.32 -39.29 38.79
C VAL A 3 -19.16 -40.49 39.25
N ILE A 4 -20.25 -40.82 38.54
CA ILE A 4 -20.52 -42.13 37.92
C ILE A 4 -21.99 -42.19 37.48
N ASN A 5 -22.19 -42.31 36.16
CA ASN A 5 -23.42 -42.66 35.47
C ASN A 5 -23.19 -44.05 34.85
N GLN A 6 -24.08 -45.01 35.08
CA GLN A 6 -24.26 -46.24 34.30
C GLN A 6 -25.76 -46.55 34.31
N GLU A 7 -26.41 -46.46 33.16
CA GLU A 7 -26.81 -47.57 32.27
C GLU A 7 -28.08 -48.29 32.76
N ASP A 8 -29.14 -48.24 31.95
CA ASP A 8 -30.05 -49.38 31.84
C ASP A 8 -30.72 -49.49 30.46
N LYS A 9 -30.59 -50.68 29.89
CA LYS A 9 -31.17 -51.15 28.61
C LYS A 9 -32.44 -51.95 28.90
N LYS A 10 -33.50 -51.59 28.17
CA LYS A 10 -34.45 -52.44 27.41
C LYS A 10 -34.69 -53.92 27.80
N THR A 11 -35.99 -54.23 27.79
CA THR A 11 -36.73 -55.35 27.12
C THR A 11 -36.90 -56.72 27.81
N ALA A 12 -38.19 -57.13 27.87
CA ALA A 12 -38.70 -58.50 27.78
C ALA A 12 -39.78 -58.48 26.66
N ASN A 13 -39.66 -59.25 25.57
CA ASN A 13 -40.01 -60.67 25.33
C ASN A 13 -41.51 -61.02 25.54
N THR A 14 -42.25 -61.86 24.79
CA THR A 14 -42.09 -62.64 23.53
C THR A 14 -43.34 -63.56 23.38
N ILE A 15 -43.97 -63.56 22.19
CA ILE A 15 -44.65 -64.64 21.40
C ILE A 15 -45.87 -65.46 21.90
N ALA A 16 -46.92 -65.55 21.05
CA ALA A 16 -47.61 -66.79 20.62
C ALA A 16 -48.47 -66.59 19.32
N ASP A 17 -48.62 -67.66 18.53
CA ASP A 17 -48.98 -67.77 17.08
C ASP A 17 -50.49 -67.73 16.63
N VAL A 18 -50.65 -67.67 15.29
CA VAL A 18 -51.74 -67.37 14.29
C VAL A 18 -52.76 -68.56 14.07
N PRO A 19 -54.04 -68.46 13.55
CA PRO A 19 -54.42 -67.93 12.20
C PRO A 19 -55.83 -67.35 11.86
N LEU A 20 -55.83 -66.65 10.71
CA LEU A 20 -56.83 -66.33 9.65
C LEU A 20 -58.36 -66.51 9.87
N GLU A 21 -59.16 -65.45 9.66
CA GLU A 21 -60.15 -65.32 8.55
C GLU A 21 -61.00 -64.03 8.61
N ALA A 22 -61.45 -63.57 7.44
CA ALA A 22 -62.01 -62.26 7.15
C ALA A 22 -63.49 -62.08 7.50
N LYS A 23 -63.90 -60.85 7.91
CA LYS A 23 -65.13 -60.17 7.45
C LYS A 23 -65.23 -58.71 7.93
N THR A 24 -65.35 -57.85 6.94
CA THR A 24 -65.77 -56.44 6.84
C THR A 24 -66.67 -55.88 7.95
N MET A 25 -66.37 -54.65 8.43
CA MET A 25 -67.38 -53.67 8.87
C MET A 25 -67.04 -52.23 8.41
N ILE A 26 -67.90 -51.79 7.48
CA ILE A 26 -68.30 -50.47 6.95
C ILE A 26 -67.89 -49.23 7.79
N LEU A 27 -67.12 -48.32 7.19
CA LEU A 27 -67.10 -46.90 7.57
C LEU A 27 -68.13 -46.13 6.73
N THR A 28 -69.15 -45.59 7.39
CA THR A 28 -70.20 -44.76 6.81
C THR A 28 -69.60 -43.45 6.26
N GLN A 29 -69.61 -43.27 4.94
CA GLN A 29 -69.24 -42.00 4.31
C GLN A 29 -70.39 -41.00 4.42
N THR A 30 -70.19 -39.95 5.22
CA THR A 30 -71.04 -38.77 5.26
C THR A 30 -70.93 -38.02 3.93
N LYS A 31 -72.05 -37.88 3.22
CA LYS A 31 -72.18 -37.19 1.93
C LYS A 31 -71.82 -35.70 2.11
N GLU A 32 -70.60 -35.31 1.72
CA GLU A 32 -70.12 -33.92 1.84
C GLU A 32 -70.96 -32.94 1.00
N LYS A 33 -71.33 -31.83 1.64
CA LYS A 33 -72.11 -30.73 1.07
C LYS A 33 -71.26 -29.99 0.03
N ILE A 34 -71.71 -29.90 -1.22
CA ILE A 34 -71.02 -29.15 -2.30
C ILE A 34 -71.14 -27.65 -1.99
N ILE A 35 -70.02 -26.96 -1.71
CA ILE A 35 -70.01 -25.55 -1.26
C ILE A 35 -69.84 -24.56 -2.44
N GLY A 36 -69.45 -25.05 -3.62
CA GLY A 36 -69.36 -24.25 -4.85
C GLY A 36 -68.13 -23.32 -4.90
N PRO A 37 -67.96 -22.56 -6.00
CA PRO A 37 -66.79 -21.72 -6.24
C PRO A 37 -66.74 -20.56 -5.24
N ARG A 38 -65.58 -20.36 -4.60
CA ARG A 38 -65.36 -19.36 -3.55
C ARG A 38 -63.94 -18.82 -3.59
N LEU A 39 -63.78 -17.58 -3.14
CA LEU A 39 -62.49 -16.97 -2.87
C LEU A 39 -62.22 -17.01 -1.37
N VAL A 40 -61.05 -17.49 -0.99
CA VAL A 40 -60.51 -17.31 0.37
C VAL A 40 -59.60 -16.10 0.31
N CYS A 41 -60.08 -14.97 0.82
CA CYS A 41 -59.33 -13.72 0.85
C CYS A 41 -58.60 -13.59 2.17
N THR A 42 -57.28 -13.51 2.11
CA THR A 42 -56.39 -13.26 3.25
C THR A 42 -55.83 -11.84 3.14
N THR A 43 -56.09 -11.01 4.16
CA THR A 43 -55.58 -9.64 4.23
C THR A 43 -54.15 -9.61 4.78
N ALA A 44 -53.47 -8.47 4.68
CA ALA A 44 -52.12 -8.28 5.23
C ALA A 44 -52.03 -8.54 6.75
N GLY A 45 -53.14 -8.40 7.48
CA GLY A 45 -53.22 -8.69 8.92
C GLY A 45 -53.38 -10.17 9.26
N GLY A 46 -53.42 -11.07 8.26
CA GLY A 46 -53.57 -12.52 8.46
C GLY A 46 -55.01 -13.00 8.65
N GLU A 47 -56.00 -12.10 8.69
CA GLU A 47 -57.41 -12.46 8.71
C GLU A 47 -57.83 -13.07 7.36
N SER A 48 -58.52 -14.21 7.39
CA SER A 48 -59.05 -14.87 6.21
C SER A 48 -60.58 -14.87 6.22
N LYS A 49 -61.19 -14.51 5.09
CA LYS A 49 -62.65 -14.48 4.91
C LYS A 49 -63.03 -15.13 3.60
N ILE A 50 -64.11 -15.92 3.63
CA ILE A 50 -64.59 -16.70 2.49
C ILE A 50 -65.68 -15.91 1.77
N TYR A 51 -65.51 -15.70 0.47
CA TYR A 51 -66.46 -15.02 -0.41
C TYR A 51 -66.97 -16.00 -1.48
N PRO A 52 -68.22 -16.49 -1.40
CA PRO A 52 -68.78 -17.36 -2.42
C PRO A 52 -69.04 -16.57 -3.72
N ILE A 53 -68.68 -17.14 -4.86
CA ILE A 53 -68.94 -16.55 -6.18
C ILE A 53 -70.33 -17.00 -6.62
N LYS A 54 -71.36 -16.26 -6.19
CA LYS A 54 -72.77 -16.59 -6.47
C LYS A 54 -73.28 -16.02 -7.80
N GLU A 55 -72.71 -14.90 -8.24
CA GLU A 55 -73.16 -14.17 -9.43
C GLU A 55 -72.33 -14.51 -10.68
N SER A 56 -72.85 -14.17 -11.86
CA SER A 56 -72.12 -14.31 -13.13
C SER A 56 -70.91 -13.39 -13.22
N LYS A 57 -70.81 -12.39 -12.33
CA LYS A 57 -69.75 -11.39 -12.29
C LYS A 57 -69.48 -10.97 -10.84
N LEU A 58 -68.21 -10.94 -10.44
CA LEU A 58 -67.73 -10.47 -9.15
C LEU A 58 -66.68 -9.39 -9.37
N VAL A 59 -66.93 -8.18 -8.89
CA VAL A 59 -66.02 -7.04 -8.96
C VAL A 59 -65.22 -6.94 -7.66
N ILE A 60 -63.89 -6.88 -7.80
CA ILE A 60 -62.95 -6.76 -6.68
C ILE A 60 -62.22 -5.42 -6.80
N GLY A 61 -62.21 -4.64 -5.71
CA GLY A 61 -61.57 -3.33 -5.71
C GLY A 61 -61.69 -2.61 -4.37
N ARG A 62 -61.16 -1.39 -4.30
CA ARG A 62 -61.22 -0.55 -3.08
C ARG A 62 -62.53 0.21 -2.92
N SER A 63 -63.33 0.32 -3.98
CA SER A 63 -64.62 1.02 -3.89
C SER A 63 -65.57 0.29 -2.94
N VAL A 64 -66.45 1.03 -2.28
CA VAL A 64 -67.60 0.46 -1.54
C VAL A 64 -68.63 -0.17 -2.49
N GLU A 65 -68.57 0.19 -3.78
CA GLU A 65 -69.40 -0.38 -4.85
C GLU A 65 -68.85 -1.71 -5.41
N ALA A 66 -67.70 -2.19 -4.91
CA ALA A 66 -67.15 -3.48 -5.32
C ALA A 66 -67.79 -4.61 -4.47
N ASP A 67 -68.14 -5.72 -5.13
CA ASP A 67 -68.72 -6.90 -4.46
C ASP A 67 -67.77 -7.50 -3.41
N LEU A 68 -66.46 -7.41 -3.67
CA LEU A 68 -65.41 -7.67 -2.69
C LEU A 68 -64.56 -6.41 -2.52
N SER A 69 -64.84 -5.68 -1.43
CA SER A 69 -64.12 -4.45 -1.09
C SER A 69 -62.82 -4.75 -0.32
N LEU A 70 -61.69 -4.33 -0.88
CA LEU A 70 -60.36 -4.41 -0.28
C LEU A 70 -59.88 -3.01 0.09
N LEU A 71 -59.91 -2.68 1.37
CA LEU A 71 -59.50 -1.37 1.92
C LEU A 71 -57.97 -1.24 1.95
N ASP A 72 -57.35 -1.19 0.78
CA ASP A 72 -55.90 -1.05 0.61
C ASP A 72 -55.60 0.06 -0.40
N PRO A 73 -54.77 1.07 -0.06
CA PRO A 73 -54.36 2.14 -0.98
C PRO A 73 -53.79 1.66 -2.32
N LEU A 74 -53.14 0.48 -2.36
CA LEU A 74 -52.58 -0.14 -3.56
C LEU A 74 -53.64 -0.81 -4.44
N VAL A 75 -54.88 -0.94 -3.96
CA VAL A 75 -55.98 -1.51 -4.74
C VAL A 75 -56.76 -0.40 -5.41
N SER A 76 -56.99 -0.56 -6.71
CA SER A 76 -57.76 0.37 -7.54
C SER A 76 -59.24 0.32 -7.15
N ARG A 77 -59.97 1.43 -7.32
CA ARG A 77 -61.43 1.49 -7.03
C ARG A 77 -62.19 0.31 -7.62
N LYS A 78 -61.86 -0.05 -8.86
CA LYS A 78 -62.22 -1.30 -9.53
C LYS A 78 -60.94 -1.94 -10.05
N HIS A 79 -60.47 -3.01 -9.41
CA HIS A 79 -59.15 -3.57 -9.67
C HIS A 79 -59.19 -4.76 -10.61
N CYS A 80 -60.02 -5.76 -10.32
CA CYS A 80 -60.24 -6.87 -11.24
C CYS A 80 -61.70 -7.32 -11.19
N VAL A 81 -62.07 -8.14 -12.18
CA VAL A 81 -63.40 -8.72 -12.27
C VAL A 81 -63.24 -10.20 -12.55
N ILE A 82 -63.94 -11.04 -11.80
CA ILE A 82 -64.11 -12.46 -12.09
C ILE A 82 -65.47 -12.63 -12.76
N GLU A 83 -65.49 -13.13 -13.98
CA GLU A 83 -66.72 -13.38 -14.75
C GLU A 83 -66.84 -14.88 -15.02
N LYS A 84 -68.05 -15.42 -14.85
CA LYS A 84 -68.39 -16.74 -15.33
C LYS A 84 -68.70 -16.63 -16.83
N ARG A 85 -67.85 -17.24 -17.67
CA ARG A 85 -68.10 -17.39 -19.11
C ARG A 85 -68.26 -18.87 -19.42
N ASP A 86 -69.39 -19.20 -20.04
CA ASP A 86 -69.87 -20.56 -20.25
C ASP A 86 -69.89 -21.35 -18.92
N ASN A 87 -68.96 -22.29 -18.77
CA ASN A 87 -68.85 -23.14 -17.59
C ASN A 87 -67.62 -22.84 -16.71
N THR A 88 -66.86 -21.79 -17.03
CA THR A 88 -65.53 -21.49 -16.48
C THR A 88 -65.48 -20.11 -15.84
N PHE A 89 -64.59 -19.92 -14.87
CA PHE A 89 -64.35 -18.61 -14.26
C PHE A 89 -63.10 -17.97 -14.84
N ILE A 90 -63.23 -16.74 -15.31
CA ILE A 90 -62.14 -15.96 -15.89
C ILE A 90 -61.95 -14.71 -15.04
N VAL A 91 -60.71 -14.48 -14.61
CA VAL A 91 -60.32 -13.23 -13.96
C VAL A 91 -59.72 -12.28 -14.99
N ARG A 92 -60.11 -11.01 -14.92
CA ARG A 92 -59.60 -9.95 -15.79
C ARG A 92 -59.17 -8.75 -14.96
N ASN A 93 -57.98 -8.24 -15.22
CA ASN A 93 -57.49 -7.00 -14.64
C ASN A 93 -58.17 -5.79 -15.29
N VAL A 94 -58.68 -4.87 -14.48
CA VAL A 94 -59.30 -3.60 -14.90
C VAL A 94 -58.53 -2.38 -14.33
N SER A 95 -57.52 -2.63 -13.49
CA SER A 95 -56.65 -1.62 -12.93
C SER A 95 -55.61 -1.14 -13.95
N THR A 96 -55.44 0.17 -14.07
CA THR A 96 -54.39 0.81 -14.87
C THR A 96 -53.12 1.11 -14.08
N THR A 97 -53.19 1.09 -12.74
CA THR A 97 -52.09 1.52 -11.85
C THR A 97 -51.24 0.35 -11.35
N ASN A 98 -51.88 -0.64 -10.72
CA ASN A 98 -51.20 -1.81 -10.16
C ASN A 98 -51.65 -3.10 -10.88
N PRO A 99 -50.73 -4.03 -11.17
CA PRO A 99 -51.05 -5.27 -11.88
C PRO A 99 -51.78 -6.28 -11.00
N LEU A 100 -52.58 -7.15 -11.64
CA LEU A 100 -53.11 -8.36 -11.03
C LEU A 100 -52.10 -9.49 -11.23
N LEU A 101 -51.68 -10.15 -10.14
CA LEU A 101 -50.79 -11.31 -10.21
C LEU A 101 -51.59 -12.60 -9.97
N LEU A 102 -51.33 -13.63 -10.79
CA LEU A 102 -51.81 -14.99 -10.61
C LEU A 102 -50.59 -15.91 -10.46
N ASN A 103 -50.44 -16.56 -9.30
CA ASN A 103 -49.28 -17.40 -8.97
C ASN A 103 -47.95 -16.69 -9.31
N ASP A 104 -47.80 -15.46 -8.78
CA ASP A 104 -46.66 -14.56 -8.96
C ASP A 104 -46.37 -14.03 -10.38
N LYS A 105 -47.29 -14.21 -11.33
CA LYS A 105 -47.17 -13.68 -12.70
C LYS A 105 -48.25 -12.65 -13.01
N SER A 106 -47.86 -11.51 -13.58
CA SER A 106 -48.80 -10.48 -14.04
C SER A 106 -49.66 -11.00 -15.18
N ILE A 107 -50.97 -10.80 -15.08
CA ILE A 107 -51.96 -11.24 -16.07
C ILE A 107 -52.91 -10.10 -16.46
N ALA A 108 -53.34 -10.10 -17.71
CA ALA A 108 -54.43 -9.25 -18.19
C ALA A 108 -55.79 -9.95 -18.07
N GLU A 109 -55.87 -11.19 -18.56
CA GLU A 109 -57.05 -12.06 -18.47
C GLU A 109 -56.60 -13.53 -18.40
N LYS A 110 -57.18 -14.33 -17.49
CA LYS A 110 -56.87 -15.76 -17.38
C LYS A 110 -58.03 -16.55 -16.78
N ARG A 111 -58.21 -17.80 -17.23
CA ARG A 111 -59.08 -18.79 -16.57
C ARG A 111 -58.51 -19.18 -15.21
N LEU A 112 -59.37 -19.26 -14.21
CA LEU A 112 -59.06 -19.73 -12.87
C LEU A 112 -59.26 -21.24 -12.74
N PHE A 113 -58.38 -21.87 -11.99
CA PHE A 113 -58.50 -23.25 -11.53
C PHE A 113 -58.39 -23.32 -10.01
N THR A 114 -59.00 -24.32 -9.40
CA THR A 114 -58.89 -24.59 -7.96
C THR A 114 -57.43 -24.65 -7.52
N GLY A 115 -57.12 -23.90 -6.47
CA GLY A 115 -55.77 -23.72 -5.93
C GLY A 115 -55.00 -22.53 -6.50
N ASP A 116 -55.53 -21.84 -7.51
CA ASP A 116 -54.89 -20.63 -8.03
C ASP A 116 -54.95 -19.47 -7.02
N GLN A 117 -53.84 -18.75 -6.92
CA GLN A 117 -53.66 -17.64 -5.98
C GLN A 117 -53.56 -16.31 -6.72
N LEU A 118 -54.52 -15.43 -6.47
CA LEU A 118 -54.53 -14.06 -6.96
C LEU A 118 -53.93 -13.12 -5.91
N LYS A 119 -53.06 -12.20 -6.34
CA LYS A 119 -52.51 -11.17 -5.46
C LYS A 119 -52.87 -9.79 -5.99
N ILE A 120 -53.49 -9.00 -5.11
CA ILE A 120 -54.06 -7.67 -5.39
C ILE A 120 -53.67 -6.74 -4.24
N GLY A 121 -52.77 -5.79 -4.51
CA GLY A 121 -52.17 -4.98 -3.45
C GLY A 121 -51.47 -5.88 -2.42
N SER A 122 -51.80 -5.69 -1.14
CA SER A 122 -51.34 -6.53 -0.02
C SER A 122 -52.22 -7.76 0.25
N ALA A 123 -53.37 -7.89 -0.41
CA ALA A 123 -54.30 -9.00 -0.22
C ALA A 123 -54.00 -10.18 -1.16
N THR A 124 -54.28 -11.38 -0.66
CA THR A 124 -54.12 -12.63 -1.41
C THR A 124 -55.42 -13.41 -1.42
N LEU A 125 -55.92 -13.78 -2.61
CA LEU A 125 -57.19 -14.48 -2.79
C LEU A 125 -56.95 -15.84 -3.45
N ALA A 126 -57.19 -16.92 -2.72
CA ALA A 126 -57.14 -18.27 -3.28
C ALA A 126 -58.51 -18.65 -3.86
N TYR A 127 -58.54 -19.09 -5.12
CA TYR A 127 -59.73 -19.62 -5.75
C TYR A 127 -59.89 -21.11 -5.43
N ILE A 128 -61.02 -21.46 -4.82
CA ILE A 128 -61.35 -22.84 -4.44
C ILE A 128 -62.72 -23.18 -5.02
N SER A 129 -62.79 -24.27 -5.78
CA SER A 129 -64.02 -24.79 -6.36
C SER A 129 -64.04 -26.30 -6.29
N ASP A 130 -65.18 -26.85 -5.88
CA ASP A 130 -65.41 -28.28 -5.79
C ASP A 130 -65.96 -28.83 -7.13
N ARG A 131 -65.95 -28.02 -8.20
CA ARG A 131 -66.43 -28.38 -9.53
C ARG A 131 -65.33 -29.10 -10.32
N PRO A 132 -65.61 -30.25 -10.97
CA PRO A 132 -64.60 -30.99 -11.74
C PRO A 132 -64.01 -30.18 -12.89
N GLU A 133 -64.79 -29.27 -13.47
CA GLU A 133 -64.39 -28.32 -14.52
C GLU A 133 -63.22 -27.40 -14.10
N ASP A 134 -63.11 -27.14 -12.81
CA ASP A 134 -62.19 -26.14 -12.24
C ASP A 134 -60.90 -26.80 -11.72
N VAL A 135 -60.76 -28.12 -11.80
CA VAL A 135 -59.52 -28.84 -11.47
C VAL A 135 -58.61 -28.85 -12.69
N LYS A 136 -57.32 -28.52 -12.52
CA LYS A 136 -56.33 -28.65 -13.62
C LYS A 136 -56.18 -30.14 -13.97
N ASN A 137 -56.58 -30.54 -15.17
CA ASN A 137 -56.12 -31.79 -15.75
C ASN A 137 -54.63 -31.65 -16.05
N ILE A 138 -53.80 -32.15 -15.14
CA ILE A 138 -52.37 -32.29 -15.39
C ILE A 138 -52.24 -33.51 -16.30
N ASP A 139 -52.16 -33.28 -17.61
CA ASP A 139 -51.85 -34.34 -18.56
C ASP A 139 -50.52 -35.00 -18.15
N THR A 140 -50.61 -36.24 -17.68
CA THR A 140 -49.52 -37.12 -17.24
C THR A 140 -48.67 -37.60 -18.42
N LYS A 141 -48.20 -36.68 -19.26
CA LYS A 141 -47.29 -36.96 -20.39
C LYS A 141 -45.83 -36.59 -20.10
N MET A 142 -45.48 -36.38 -18.83
CA MET A 142 -44.11 -36.07 -18.37
C MET A 142 -43.53 -37.08 -17.38
N LEU A 143 -43.80 -38.37 -17.56
CA LEU A 143 -43.01 -39.45 -16.95
C LEU A 143 -42.51 -40.40 -18.05
N ASN A 144 -41.52 -39.92 -18.80
CA ASN A 144 -40.63 -40.78 -19.58
C ASN A 144 -39.22 -40.44 -19.08
N PRO A 145 -38.39 -41.38 -18.60
CA PRO A 145 -37.01 -41.06 -18.25
C PRO A 145 -36.27 -40.77 -19.57
N LYS A 146 -36.30 -39.52 -20.02
CA LYS A 146 -35.38 -39.04 -21.05
C LYS A 146 -33.97 -39.17 -20.48
N LYS A 147 -33.23 -40.13 -21.01
CA LYS A 147 -31.77 -40.21 -21.14
C LYS A 147 -31.11 -38.89 -20.70
N GLN A 148 -30.60 -38.84 -19.46
CA GLN A 148 -29.80 -37.70 -19.00
C GLN A 148 -28.65 -37.52 -19.99
N SER A 149 -28.62 -36.41 -20.71
CA SER A 149 -27.48 -36.11 -21.56
C SER A 149 -26.27 -35.98 -20.65
N GLY A 150 -25.22 -36.76 -20.91
CA GLY A 150 -23.95 -36.69 -20.17
C GLY A 150 -23.28 -35.31 -20.21
N LEU A 151 -23.88 -34.33 -20.87
CA LEU A 151 -23.39 -32.96 -21.04
C LEU A 151 -23.06 -32.29 -19.69
N GLY A 152 -23.90 -32.43 -18.67
CA GLY A 152 -23.64 -31.84 -17.34
C GLY A 152 -22.41 -32.46 -16.66
N PHE A 153 -22.24 -33.78 -16.78
CA PHE A 153 -21.06 -34.50 -16.30
C PHE A 153 -19.81 -34.09 -17.08
N TRP A 154 -19.88 -33.99 -18.41
CA TRP A 154 -18.78 -33.54 -19.25
C TRP A 154 -18.40 -32.08 -18.98
N ILE A 155 -19.36 -31.19 -18.68
CA ILE A 155 -19.10 -29.81 -18.25
C ILE A 155 -18.37 -29.79 -16.90
N ALA A 156 -18.79 -30.59 -15.92
CA ALA A 156 -18.12 -30.68 -14.63
C ALA A 156 -16.69 -31.22 -14.75
N VAL A 157 -16.47 -32.25 -15.58
CA VAL A 157 -15.14 -32.79 -15.89
C VAL A 157 -14.28 -31.73 -16.59
N PHE A 158 -14.84 -30.96 -17.52
CA PHE A 158 -14.11 -29.89 -18.22
C PHE A 158 -13.73 -28.73 -17.29
N LEU A 159 -14.64 -28.31 -16.40
CA LEU A 159 -14.34 -27.29 -15.38
C LEU A 159 -13.28 -27.77 -14.39
N LEU A 160 -13.34 -29.04 -13.97
CA LEU A 160 -12.33 -29.64 -13.11
C LEU A 160 -10.98 -29.72 -13.83
N LEU A 161 -10.97 -30.06 -15.12
CA LEU A 161 -9.75 -30.08 -15.94
C LEU A 161 -9.15 -28.66 -16.05
N ILE A 162 -9.96 -27.63 -16.34
CA ILE A 162 -9.51 -26.23 -16.37
C ILE A 162 -8.97 -25.82 -15.00
N PHE A 163 -9.66 -26.15 -13.91
CA PHE A 163 -9.22 -25.81 -12.56
C PHE A 163 -7.90 -26.49 -12.21
N THR A 164 -7.73 -27.78 -12.56
CA THR A 164 -6.48 -28.51 -12.34
C THR A 164 -5.33 -27.98 -13.21
N THR A 165 -5.57 -27.61 -14.47
CA THR A 165 -4.55 -26.97 -15.31
C THR A 165 -4.18 -25.59 -14.79
N TYR A 166 -5.15 -24.78 -14.36
CA TYR A 166 -4.91 -23.48 -13.73
C TYR A 166 -4.11 -23.61 -12.43
N TYR A 167 -4.49 -24.57 -11.58
CA TYR A 167 -3.80 -24.83 -10.32
C TYR A 167 -2.37 -25.33 -10.55
N GLY A 168 -2.18 -26.29 -11.47
CA GLY A 168 -0.85 -26.77 -11.85
C GLY A 168 0.02 -25.68 -12.48
N TYR A 169 -0.57 -24.78 -13.26
CA TYR A 169 0.13 -23.62 -13.81
C TYR A 169 0.65 -22.70 -12.71
N PHE A 170 -0.18 -22.37 -11.71
CA PHE A 170 0.18 -21.44 -10.64
C PHE A 170 1.07 -22.04 -9.56
N GLN A 171 0.95 -23.34 -9.25
CA GLN A 171 1.74 -23.98 -8.20
C GLN A 171 3.05 -24.58 -8.69
N ALA A 172 3.11 -25.08 -9.92
CA ALA A 172 4.30 -25.77 -10.43
C ALA A 172 5.00 -24.97 -11.53
N TYR A 173 4.27 -24.54 -12.56
CA TYR A 173 4.90 -23.94 -13.74
C TYR A 173 5.51 -22.56 -13.47
N THR A 174 4.79 -21.65 -12.80
CA THR A 174 5.30 -20.31 -12.47
C THR A 174 6.60 -20.34 -11.64
N PRO A 175 6.74 -21.08 -10.51
CA PRO A 175 8.00 -21.11 -9.78
C PRO A 175 9.14 -21.81 -10.55
N LEU A 176 8.82 -22.82 -11.36
CA LEU A 176 9.82 -23.45 -12.25
C LEU A 176 10.35 -22.46 -13.30
N LYS A 177 9.45 -21.69 -13.91
CA LYS A 177 9.81 -20.66 -14.90
C LYS A 177 10.71 -19.59 -14.29
N VAL A 178 10.42 -19.13 -13.07
CA VAL A 178 11.29 -18.18 -12.34
C VAL A 178 12.67 -18.79 -12.09
N LYS A 179 12.74 -20.03 -11.58
CA LYS A 179 14.02 -20.73 -11.37
C LYS A 179 14.85 -20.84 -12.65
N TRP A 180 14.21 -21.17 -13.78
CA TRP A 180 14.89 -21.20 -15.08
C TRP A 180 15.36 -19.82 -15.53
N ALA A 181 14.55 -18.79 -15.32
CA ALA A 181 14.93 -17.41 -15.64
C ALA A 181 16.14 -16.95 -14.80
N LEU A 182 16.14 -17.19 -13.49
CA LEU A 182 17.27 -16.90 -12.61
C LEU A 182 18.53 -17.67 -13.04
N LYS A 183 18.40 -18.96 -13.37
CA LYS A 183 19.53 -19.75 -13.91
C LYS A 183 20.05 -19.19 -15.24
N SER A 184 19.17 -18.70 -16.11
CA SER A 184 19.54 -18.03 -17.36
C SER A 184 20.29 -16.72 -17.09
N VAL A 185 19.82 -15.92 -16.13
CA VAL A 185 20.49 -14.70 -15.68
C VAL A 185 21.90 -15.02 -15.17
N SER A 186 22.06 -16.02 -14.32
CA SER A 186 23.39 -16.43 -13.86
C SER A 186 24.32 -16.84 -15.01
N LYS A 187 23.79 -17.48 -16.06
CA LYS A 187 24.56 -17.81 -17.27
C LYS A 187 24.93 -16.55 -18.07
N GLN A 188 24.03 -15.57 -18.17
CA GLN A 188 24.29 -14.30 -18.83
C GLN A 188 25.37 -13.49 -18.10
N ILE A 189 25.33 -13.46 -16.76
CA ILE A 189 26.35 -12.81 -15.92
C ILE A 189 27.73 -13.42 -16.17
N LYS A 190 27.82 -14.76 -16.17
CA LYS A 190 29.07 -15.47 -16.50
C LYS A 190 29.59 -15.22 -17.91
N ALA A 191 28.71 -14.82 -18.82
CA ALA A 191 29.05 -14.46 -20.20
C ALA A 191 29.19 -12.93 -20.39
N GLU A 192 29.27 -12.16 -19.29
CA GLU A 192 29.41 -10.69 -19.27
C GLU A 192 28.27 -9.93 -19.96
N LYS A 193 27.11 -10.57 -20.13
CA LYS A 193 25.91 -9.98 -20.76
C LYS A 193 25.04 -9.26 -19.73
N TYR A 194 25.60 -8.27 -19.04
CA TYR A 194 24.98 -7.65 -17.87
C TYR A 194 23.67 -6.91 -18.18
N LEU A 195 23.57 -6.18 -19.31
CA LEU A 195 22.33 -5.49 -19.69
C LEU A 195 21.16 -6.46 -19.97
N SER A 196 21.45 -7.60 -20.62
CA SER A 196 20.44 -8.64 -20.87
C SER A 196 19.96 -9.27 -19.56
N ALA A 197 20.89 -9.50 -18.63
CA ALA A 197 20.59 -9.98 -17.29
C ALA A 197 19.70 -8.99 -16.52
N GLN A 198 20.03 -7.69 -16.55
CA GLN A 198 19.24 -6.63 -15.94
C GLN A 198 17.82 -6.55 -16.46
N ASN A 199 17.61 -6.59 -17.78
CA ASN A 199 16.27 -6.56 -18.36
C ASN A 199 15.42 -7.75 -17.91
N THR A 200 16.03 -8.94 -17.84
CA THR A 200 15.36 -10.14 -17.36
C THR A 200 15.00 -10.03 -15.88
N LEU A 201 15.93 -9.56 -15.05
CA LEU A 201 15.73 -9.36 -13.62
C LEU A 201 14.67 -8.30 -13.32
N LYS A 202 14.65 -7.19 -14.05
CA LYS A 202 13.62 -6.16 -13.92
C LYS A 202 12.23 -6.73 -14.16
N HIS A 203 12.05 -7.49 -15.25
CA HIS A 203 10.79 -8.16 -15.53
C HIS A 203 10.43 -9.20 -14.45
N LEU A 204 11.41 -9.90 -13.86
CA LEU A 204 11.15 -10.83 -12.77
C LEU A 204 10.68 -10.10 -11.51
N LEU A 205 11.29 -8.97 -11.17
CA LEU A 205 10.97 -8.16 -9.99
C LEU A 205 9.61 -7.44 -10.10
N ASP A 206 9.10 -7.24 -11.32
CA ASP A 206 7.73 -6.76 -11.55
C ASP A 206 6.65 -7.83 -11.24
N LEU A 207 7.05 -9.11 -11.07
CA LEU A 207 6.16 -10.20 -10.70
C LEU A 207 6.06 -10.34 -9.17
N ASP A 208 4.93 -10.85 -8.68
CA ASP A 208 4.75 -11.17 -7.26
C ASP A 208 5.48 -12.48 -6.91
N LEU A 209 6.78 -12.35 -6.62
CA LEU A 209 7.69 -13.45 -6.35
C LEU A 209 7.64 -13.88 -4.87
N PRO A 210 7.83 -15.18 -4.57
CA PRO A 210 8.15 -15.63 -3.21
C PRO A 210 9.39 -14.92 -2.66
N LEU A 211 9.40 -14.63 -1.35
CA LEU A 211 10.44 -13.84 -0.67
C LEU A 211 11.87 -14.30 -1.01
N GLU A 212 12.13 -15.60 -0.98
CA GLU A 212 13.44 -16.19 -1.28
C GLU A 212 13.90 -15.91 -2.73
N GLN A 213 12.98 -16.03 -3.69
CA GLN A 213 13.27 -15.78 -5.11
C GLN A 213 13.43 -14.29 -5.40
N SER A 214 12.65 -13.45 -4.71
CA SER A 214 12.78 -11.99 -4.77
C SER A 214 14.16 -11.54 -4.27
N HIS A 215 14.61 -12.05 -3.12
CA HIS A 215 15.94 -11.77 -2.58
C HIS A 215 17.04 -12.21 -3.55
N GLN A 216 16.96 -13.43 -4.07
CA GLN A 216 17.93 -13.93 -5.06
C GLN A 216 17.96 -13.07 -6.35
N ALA A 217 16.79 -12.62 -6.82
CA ALA A 217 16.71 -11.72 -7.97
C ALA A 217 17.34 -10.36 -7.67
N MET A 218 17.06 -9.77 -6.51
CA MET A 218 17.63 -8.49 -6.07
C MET A 218 19.15 -8.57 -5.93
N GLU A 219 19.67 -9.65 -5.36
CA GLU A 219 21.11 -9.89 -5.22
C GLU A 219 21.81 -9.95 -6.59
N LEU A 220 21.30 -10.75 -7.53
CA LEU A 220 21.82 -10.80 -8.90
C LEU A 220 21.69 -9.45 -9.62
N PHE A 221 20.66 -8.69 -9.29
CA PHE A 221 20.43 -7.36 -9.86
C PHE A 221 21.43 -6.34 -9.34
N ALA A 222 21.79 -6.41 -8.06
CA ALA A 222 22.84 -5.59 -7.48
C ALA A 222 24.23 -5.98 -8.05
N GLN A 223 24.53 -7.27 -8.17
CA GLN A 223 25.79 -7.76 -8.76
C GLN A 223 25.96 -7.31 -10.22
N THR A 224 24.89 -7.37 -11.03
CA THR A 224 24.94 -6.89 -12.41
C THR A 224 25.10 -5.37 -12.49
N ALA A 225 24.44 -4.62 -11.61
CA ALA A 225 24.61 -3.17 -11.53
C ALA A 225 26.06 -2.80 -11.19
N LEU A 226 26.66 -3.52 -10.23
CA LEU A 226 28.06 -3.36 -9.84
C LEU A 226 28.99 -3.57 -11.03
N ALA A 227 28.86 -4.69 -11.73
CA ALA A 227 29.70 -5.02 -12.89
C ALA A 227 29.57 -3.99 -14.03
N ILE A 228 28.35 -3.51 -14.33
CA ILE A 228 28.11 -2.45 -15.33
C ILE A 228 28.87 -1.18 -14.95
N THR A 229 28.81 -0.79 -13.68
CA THR A 229 29.44 0.44 -13.21
C THR A 229 30.95 0.32 -13.15
N GLU A 230 31.48 -0.86 -12.84
CA GLU A 230 32.91 -1.16 -12.93
C GLU A 230 33.41 -1.02 -14.36
N GLN A 231 32.71 -1.62 -15.33
CA GLN A 231 33.05 -1.50 -16.75
C GLN A 231 33.04 -0.03 -17.23
N LYS A 232 32.04 0.75 -16.81
CA LYS A 232 31.98 2.20 -17.11
C LYS A 232 33.13 2.96 -16.47
N SER A 233 33.45 2.68 -15.21
CA SER A 233 34.53 3.36 -14.50
C SER A 233 35.92 3.09 -15.08
N GLN A 234 36.14 1.90 -15.67
CA GLN A 234 37.37 1.56 -16.37
C GLN A 234 37.56 2.35 -17.67
N GLN A 235 36.46 2.80 -18.29
CA GLN A 235 36.48 3.68 -19.47
C GLN A 235 36.66 5.16 -19.08
N GLU A 236 37.11 5.43 -17.85
CA GLU A 236 37.26 6.74 -17.21
C GLU A 236 35.97 7.56 -17.06
N ASP A 237 34.82 7.01 -17.43
CA ASP A 237 33.51 7.65 -17.35
C ASP A 237 32.85 7.41 -15.97
N LEU A 238 33.43 8.04 -14.95
CA LEU A 238 32.92 7.99 -13.58
C LEU A 238 31.55 8.64 -13.43
N GLU A 239 31.29 9.72 -14.17
CA GLU A 239 30.03 10.45 -14.07
C GLU A 239 28.85 9.59 -14.54
N SER A 240 28.97 8.92 -15.69
CA SER A 240 27.94 7.99 -16.15
C SER A 240 27.79 6.77 -15.24
N ALA A 241 28.88 6.27 -14.66
CA ALA A 241 28.82 5.18 -13.68
C ALA A 241 28.02 5.59 -12.43
N MET A 242 28.29 6.80 -11.91
CA MET A 242 27.57 7.37 -10.78
C MET A 242 26.11 7.68 -11.10
N GLU A 243 25.80 8.21 -12.28
CA GLU A 243 24.42 8.47 -12.72
C GLU A 243 23.62 7.18 -12.78
N TYR A 244 24.21 6.14 -13.36
CA TYR A 244 23.60 4.81 -13.38
C TYR A 244 23.34 4.27 -11.96
N LEU A 245 24.34 4.32 -11.05
CA LEU A 245 24.14 3.90 -9.65
C LEU A 245 23.04 4.69 -8.95
N LYS A 246 23.02 6.01 -9.11
CA LYS A 246 21.96 6.86 -8.53
C LYS A 246 20.59 6.43 -9.06
N SER A 247 20.45 6.20 -10.36
CA SER A 247 19.19 5.74 -10.95
C SER A 247 18.75 4.37 -10.40
N TYR A 248 19.69 3.45 -10.20
CA TYR A 248 19.44 2.14 -9.63
C TYR A 248 19.01 2.25 -8.17
N LEU A 249 19.81 2.94 -7.34
CA LEU A 249 19.55 3.09 -5.91
C LEU A 249 18.23 3.83 -5.65
N ALA A 250 17.90 4.82 -6.47
CA ALA A 250 16.61 5.52 -6.46
C ALA A 250 15.41 4.59 -6.62
N GLU A 251 15.59 3.41 -7.22
CA GLU A 251 14.51 2.45 -7.46
C GLU A 251 14.59 1.20 -6.58
N TYR A 252 15.79 0.72 -6.29
CA TYR A 252 16.04 -0.59 -5.67
C TYR A 252 16.91 -0.50 -4.39
N GLY A 253 17.29 0.70 -3.95
CA GLY A 253 18.31 0.91 -2.90
C GLY A 253 17.87 0.69 -1.45
N ALA A 254 16.68 0.13 -1.20
CA ALA A 254 16.10 -0.01 0.14
C ALA A 254 16.44 -1.34 0.84
N GLY A 255 16.90 -2.34 0.08
CA GLY A 255 17.27 -3.67 0.59
C GLY A 255 18.75 -3.74 0.98
N SER A 256 19.10 -4.72 1.84
CA SER A 256 20.49 -5.00 2.22
C SER A 256 21.36 -5.40 1.02
N GLU A 257 20.74 -5.95 -0.03
CA GLU A 257 21.38 -6.32 -1.28
C GLU A 257 22.00 -5.11 -2.01
N ALA A 258 21.49 -3.90 -1.74
CA ALA A 258 21.97 -2.66 -2.32
C ALA A 258 23.07 -1.97 -1.49
N GLU A 259 23.43 -2.47 -0.31
CA GLU A 259 24.44 -1.88 0.58
C GLU A 259 25.79 -1.74 -0.14
N ILE A 260 26.22 -2.78 -0.86
CA ILE A 260 27.45 -2.78 -1.66
C ILE A 260 27.47 -1.68 -2.74
N LEU A 261 26.30 -1.30 -3.25
CA LEU A 261 26.16 -0.26 -4.28
C LEU A 261 26.20 1.14 -3.68
N TRP A 262 25.75 1.31 -2.44
CA TRP A 262 25.94 2.55 -1.69
C TRP A 262 27.42 2.80 -1.43
N ASP A 263 28.14 1.79 -0.96
CA ASP A 263 29.59 1.88 -0.75
C ASP A 263 30.32 2.19 -2.06
N ARG A 264 29.90 1.54 -3.16
CA ARG A 264 30.48 1.82 -4.48
C ARG A 264 30.20 3.24 -4.97
N LEU A 265 29.00 3.77 -4.72
CA LEU A 265 28.68 5.16 -5.06
C LEU A 265 29.58 6.14 -4.30
N ASP A 266 29.80 5.90 -3.00
CA ASP A 266 30.67 6.74 -2.18
C ASP A 266 32.15 6.62 -2.60
N TYR A 267 32.61 5.44 -2.99
CA TYR A 267 33.92 5.26 -3.60
C TYR A 267 34.09 6.12 -4.87
N TYR A 268 33.09 6.12 -5.76
CA TYR A 268 33.14 6.94 -6.98
C TYR A 268 33.05 8.43 -6.69
N ARG A 269 32.27 8.85 -5.69
CA ARG A 269 32.25 10.24 -5.21
C ARG A 269 33.64 10.67 -4.76
N LEU A 270 34.31 9.87 -3.92
CA LEU A 270 35.65 10.17 -3.43
C LEU A 270 36.64 10.28 -4.60
N SER A 271 36.62 9.31 -5.50
CA SER A 271 37.51 9.25 -6.67
C SER A 271 37.31 10.46 -7.60
N LEU A 272 36.06 10.81 -7.89
CA LEU A 272 35.73 11.98 -8.71
C LEU A 272 36.11 13.28 -8.01
N ALA A 273 35.86 13.40 -6.70
CA ALA A 273 36.25 14.55 -5.91
C ALA A 273 37.76 14.80 -5.94
N GLN A 274 38.57 13.74 -5.80
CA GLN A 274 40.03 13.81 -5.89
C GLN A 274 40.50 14.26 -7.28
N ARG A 275 39.89 13.74 -8.36
CA ARG A 275 40.18 14.20 -9.74
C ARG A 275 39.86 15.68 -9.92
N LEU A 276 38.72 16.13 -9.42
CA LEU A 276 38.29 17.53 -9.48
C LEU A 276 39.20 18.44 -8.65
N GLU A 277 39.60 18.00 -7.47
CA GLU A 277 40.55 18.70 -6.59
C GLU A 277 41.92 18.87 -7.28
N ASN A 278 42.47 17.80 -7.88
CA ASN A 278 43.71 17.85 -8.64
C ASN A 278 43.61 18.79 -9.85
N ALA A 279 42.44 18.86 -10.47
CA ALA A 279 42.12 19.81 -11.54
C ALA A 279 41.81 21.23 -11.04
N LYS A 280 41.98 21.51 -9.73
CA LYS A 280 41.67 22.79 -9.06
C LYS A 280 40.21 23.23 -9.19
N LYS A 281 39.29 22.31 -9.49
CA LYS A 281 37.84 22.53 -9.53
C LYS A 281 37.25 22.26 -8.15
N PHE A 282 37.52 23.15 -7.20
CA PHE A 282 37.22 22.92 -5.78
C PHE A 282 35.73 22.89 -5.43
N GLN A 283 34.93 23.76 -6.06
CA GLN A 283 33.49 23.82 -5.79
C GLN A 283 32.76 22.51 -6.14
N PRO A 284 32.93 21.91 -7.34
CA PRO A 284 32.37 20.60 -7.61
C PRO A 284 33.06 19.47 -6.82
N ALA A 285 34.35 19.56 -6.49
CA ALA A 285 35.02 18.58 -5.62
C ALA A 285 34.37 18.52 -4.23
N LEU A 286 34.15 19.67 -3.60
CA LEU A 286 33.50 19.78 -2.30
C LEU A 286 32.08 19.24 -2.30
N ARG A 287 31.30 19.44 -3.38
CA ARG A 287 29.97 18.82 -3.53
C ARG A 287 30.03 17.30 -3.48
N GLN A 288 31.05 16.69 -4.09
CA GLN A 288 31.21 15.23 -4.08
C GLN A 288 31.67 14.72 -2.71
N TYR A 289 32.64 15.38 -2.08
CA TYR A 289 33.10 15.01 -0.73
C TYR A 289 31.98 15.15 0.31
N ALA A 290 31.21 16.23 0.28
CA ALA A 290 30.10 16.47 1.20
C ALA A 290 28.94 15.46 1.04
N ALA A 291 28.87 14.79 -0.12
CA ALA A 291 27.86 13.79 -0.40
C ALA A 291 28.15 12.40 0.16
N ILE A 292 29.38 12.16 0.63
CA ILE A 292 29.77 10.91 1.28
C ILE A 292 29.21 10.89 2.70
N LYS A 293 28.51 9.80 3.05
CA LYS A 293 27.79 9.67 4.33
C LYS A 293 28.74 9.35 5.49
N GLU A 294 28.38 9.73 6.71
CA GLU A 294 29.09 9.43 7.97
C GLU A 294 29.36 7.94 8.19
N GLU A 295 28.43 7.08 7.76
CA GLU A 295 28.56 5.63 7.87
C GLU A 295 29.55 5.05 6.87
N SER A 296 29.87 5.80 5.82
CA SER A 296 30.78 5.37 4.78
C SER A 296 32.19 5.24 5.34
N ILE A 297 32.89 4.18 4.94
CA ILE A 297 34.32 4.01 5.23
C ILE A 297 35.17 5.15 4.63
N TYR A 298 34.63 5.89 3.65
CA TYR A 298 35.30 7.01 2.98
C TYR A 298 35.07 8.37 3.64
N PHE A 299 34.24 8.43 4.69
CA PHE A 299 33.83 9.70 5.31
C PHE A 299 34.99 10.52 5.87
N ASP A 300 35.88 9.86 6.60
CA ASP A 300 37.04 10.49 7.25
C ASP A 300 37.96 11.14 6.20
N GLU A 301 38.27 10.40 5.14
CA GLU A 301 39.09 10.89 4.02
C GLU A 301 38.41 12.07 3.30
N ALA A 302 37.09 11.97 3.05
CA ALA A 302 36.32 13.04 2.44
C ALA A 302 36.35 14.32 3.29
N HIS A 303 36.20 14.21 4.60
CA HIS A 303 36.24 15.37 5.49
C HIS A 303 37.63 15.95 5.65
N LYS A 304 38.69 15.13 5.67
CA LYS A 304 40.07 15.59 5.61
C LYS A 304 40.34 16.38 4.33
N ALA A 305 39.78 15.94 3.19
CA ALA A 305 39.86 16.66 1.93
C ALA A 305 39.08 17.99 1.96
N ILE A 306 37.87 18.01 2.51
CA ILE A 306 37.09 19.24 2.73
C ILE A 306 37.91 20.25 3.55
N ARG A 307 38.50 19.81 4.66
CA ARG A 307 39.36 20.65 5.51
C ARG A 307 40.58 21.17 4.74
N ARG A 308 41.24 20.31 3.96
CA ARG A 308 42.40 20.69 3.14
C ARG A 308 42.03 21.76 2.11
N ILE A 309 40.94 21.57 1.37
CA ILE A 309 40.44 22.55 0.40
C ILE A 309 40.07 23.86 1.10
N TRP A 310 39.38 23.78 2.23
CA TRP A 310 39.00 24.94 3.03
C TRP A 310 40.25 25.73 3.44
N LEU A 311 41.26 25.08 4.01
CA LEU A 311 42.52 25.73 4.40
C LEU A 311 43.25 26.36 3.21
N ALA A 312 43.28 25.69 2.06
CA ALA A 312 43.90 26.22 0.85
C ALA A 312 43.20 27.50 0.34
N HIS A 313 41.88 27.61 0.48
CA HIS A 313 41.14 28.83 0.13
C HIS A 313 41.34 29.97 1.12
N GLN A 314 41.79 29.67 2.33
CA GLN A 314 41.98 30.66 3.39
C GLN A 314 43.37 31.32 3.37
N GLN A 315 44.30 30.79 2.58
CA GLN A 315 45.71 31.16 2.64
C GLN A 315 46.02 32.25 1.60
N GLN A 316 45.94 33.50 2.04
CA GLN A 316 46.45 34.64 1.29
C GLN A 316 47.94 34.85 1.60
N THR A 317 48.75 35.23 0.61
CA THR A 317 50.17 35.55 0.79
C THR A 317 50.29 36.80 1.68
N ARG A 318 50.80 36.63 2.91
CA ARG A 318 50.99 37.69 3.92
C ARG A 318 52.46 38.13 3.98
N GLU A 319 53.06 38.38 2.81
CA GLU A 319 54.53 38.55 2.66
C GLU A 319 55.13 39.77 3.40
N GLU A 320 54.29 40.68 3.91
CA GLU A 320 54.74 41.94 4.53
C GLU A 320 54.37 42.11 6.01
N GLN A 321 53.62 41.18 6.62
CA GLN A 321 53.16 41.34 8.00
C GLN A 321 54.14 40.74 9.02
N THR A 322 54.43 41.48 10.10
CA THR A 322 55.23 40.97 11.22
C THR A 322 54.41 40.02 12.11
N LEU A 323 55.10 39.11 12.81
CA LEU A 323 54.46 38.19 13.78
C LEU A 323 53.55 38.92 14.78
N ALA A 324 54.00 40.07 15.29
CA ALA A 324 53.23 40.89 16.24
C ALA A 324 51.95 41.49 15.62
N GLN A 325 51.99 41.87 14.34
CA GLN A 325 50.80 42.36 13.63
C GLN A 325 49.77 41.25 13.42
N ILE A 326 50.22 40.06 12.99
CA ILE A 326 49.34 38.90 12.79
C ILE A 326 48.70 38.49 14.12
N LEU A 327 49.46 38.45 15.21
CA LEU A 327 48.93 38.15 16.55
C LEU A 327 47.89 39.18 17.01
N LYS A 328 48.14 40.47 16.80
CA LYS A 328 47.20 41.54 17.17
C LYS A 328 45.89 41.42 16.39
N GLU A 329 45.96 41.13 15.10
CA GLU A 329 44.81 40.86 14.24
C GLU A 329 44.07 39.59 14.71
N ALA A 330 44.80 38.51 15.00
CA ALA A 330 44.25 37.24 15.49
C ALA A 330 43.44 37.43 16.77
N ASP A 331 44.00 38.15 17.75
CA ASP A 331 43.35 38.46 19.03
C ASP A 331 42.12 39.34 18.86
N ALA A 332 42.11 40.25 17.88
CA ALA A 332 40.94 41.08 17.59
C ALA A 332 39.77 40.21 17.07
N HIS A 333 40.03 39.34 16.09
CA HIS A 333 39.02 38.40 15.61
C HIS A 333 38.60 37.38 16.68
N PHE A 334 39.54 36.94 17.54
CA PHE A 334 39.25 36.02 18.63
C PHE A 334 38.27 36.65 19.63
N LYS A 335 38.52 37.90 20.05
CA LYS A 335 37.65 38.65 20.96
C LYS A 335 36.28 38.93 20.35
N ALA A 336 36.23 39.13 19.03
CA ALA A 336 34.99 39.27 18.28
C ALA A 336 34.25 37.94 18.04
N GLN A 337 34.76 36.81 18.53
CA GLN A 337 34.24 35.45 18.29
C GLN A 337 34.18 35.07 16.80
N GLN A 338 34.99 35.74 15.97
CA GLN A 338 35.16 35.49 14.55
C GLN A 338 36.19 34.37 14.35
N TYR A 339 35.85 33.16 14.82
CA TYR A 339 36.81 32.05 14.88
C TYR A 339 37.10 31.43 13.52
N LEU A 340 36.05 31.13 12.74
CA LEU A 340 36.18 30.48 11.43
C LEU A 340 35.61 31.31 10.29
N LYS A 341 34.97 32.46 10.57
CA LYS A 341 34.44 33.45 9.63
C LYS A 341 34.93 34.86 10.00
N PRO A 342 35.06 35.81 9.05
CA PRO A 342 34.94 35.67 7.60
C PRO A 342 36.17 35.00 6.92
N VAL A 343 36.06 34.75 5.61
CA VAL A 343 37.12 34.10 4.81
C VAL A 343 38.38 34.98 4.84
N ASN A 344 39.55 34.37 5.05
CA ASN A 344 40.88 35.01 5.14
C ASN A 344 41.11 35.94 6.34
N GLN A 345 40.06 36.25 7.11
CA GLN A 345 40.05 37.22 8.20
C GLN A 345 39.34 36.62 9.42
N ASN A 346 39.82 35.47 9.86
CA ASN A 346 39.31 34.80 11.05
C ASN A 346 40.45 34.38 11.97
N ALA A 347 40.13 34.29 13.25
CA ALA A 347 41.12 34.05 14.29
C ALA A 347 41.87 32.72 14.08
N TYR A 348 41.21 31.67 13.62
CA TYR A 348 41.85 30.37 13.42
C TYR A 348 42.94 30.40 12.36
N VAL A 349 42.65 30.97 11.18
CA VAL A 349 43.61 31.08 10.08
C VAL A 349 44.80 31.95 10.49
N LEU A 350 44.53 33.02 11.23
CA LEU A 350 45.55 33.93 11.76
C LEU A 350 46.48 33.25 12.77
N TYR A 351 45.95 32.51 13.74
CA TYR A 351 46.79 31.74 14.67
C TYR A 351 47.53 30.60 13.97
N ARG A 352 46.95 29.99 12.92
CA ARG A 352 47.70 29.03 12.09
C ARG A 352 48.86 29.70 11.34
N ALA A 353 48.69 30.92 10.86
CA ALA A 353 49.78 31.69 10.27
C ALA A 353 50.88 31.97 11.29
N VAL A 354 50.51 32.34 12.53
CA VAL A 354 51.46 32.44 13.66
C VAL A 354 52.22 31.13 13.88
N LEU A 355 51.52 29.99 13.93
CA LEU A 355 52.15 28.68 14.13
C LEU A 355 53.01 28.23 12.95
N SER A 356 52.77 28.75 11.74
CA SER A 356 53.66 28.49 10.60
C SER A 356 55.01 29.20 10.72
N LEU A 357 55.04 30.35 11.41
CA LEU A 357 56.26 31.09 11.72
C LEU A 357 56.93 30.55 13.00
N GLU A 358 56.14 30.28 14.04
CA GLU A 358 56.58 29.75 15.33
C GLU A 358 55.73 28.55 15.78
N PRO A 359 56.11 27.31 15.42
CA PRO A 359 55.30 26.11 15.66
C PRO A 359 54.96 25.83 17.13
N LYS A 360 55.74 26.35 18.08
CA LYS A 360 55.55 26.15 19.53
C LYS A 360 54.99 27.40 20.22
N HIS A 361 54.42 28.35 19.47
CA HIS A 361 53.88 29.59 20.04
C HIS A 361 52.70 29.29 21.00
N LYS A 362 52.96 29.37 22.31
CA LYS A 362 52.04 28.93 23.37
C LYS A 362 50.65 29.56 23.25
N LEU A 363 50.58 30.89 23.08
CA LEU A 363 49.31 31.61 23.01
C LEU A 363 48.45 31.13 21.83
N ALA A 364 49.07 30.86 20.68
CA ALA A 364 48.33 30.49 19.47
C ALA A 364 47.75 29.08 19.61
N LEU A 365 48.52 28.14 20.19
CA LEU A 365 48.04 26.81 20.55
C LEU A 365 46.88 26.89 21.54
N THR A 366 47.03 27.65 22.63
CA THR A 366 45.97 27.84 23.64
C THR A 366 44.69 28.43 23.03
N ARG A 367 44.81 29.45 22.19
CA ARG A 367 43.65 30.09 21.53
C ARG A 367 42.94 29.13 20.58
N ILE A 368 43.67 28.29 19.85
CA ILE A 368 43.07 27.24 19.01
C ILE A 368 42.36 26.20 19.88
N ASP A 369 42.93 25.80 21.01
CA ASP A 369 42.28 24.89 21.96
C ASP A 369 41.00 25.49 22.56
N GLU A 370 41.00 26.78 22.90
CA GLU A 370 39.82 27.51 23.35
C GLU A 370 38.72 27.55 22.28
N MET A 371 39.07 27.75 21.00
CA MET A 371 38.10 27.67 19.89
C MET A 371 37.50 26.27 19.76
N LYS A 372 38.33 25.22 19.85
CA LYS A 372 37.85 23.83 19.82
C LYS A 372 36.87 23.58 20.96
N ALA A 373 37.24 23.96 22.18
CA ALA A 373 36.39 23.82 23.36
C ALA A 373 35.05 24.54 23.17
N PHE A 374 35.08 25.79 22.68
CA PHE A 374 33.87 26.56 22.37
C PHE A 374 32.92 25.81 21.43
N TYR A 375 33.43 25.26 20.32
CA TYR A 375 32.57 24.54 19.38
C TYR A 375 32.05 23.23 19.95
N ARG A 376 32.88 22.51 20.70
CA ARG A 376 32.49 21.27 21.37
C ARG A 376 31.38 21.51 22.39
N GLU A 377 31.59 22.42 23.34
CA GLU A 377 30.67 22.70 24.44
C GLU A 377 29.31 23.20 23.93
N ASN A 378 29.31 24.11 22.95
CA ASN A 378 28.06 24.56 22.35
C ASN A 378 27.38 23.46 21.54
N GLY A 379 28.14 22.64 20.82
CA GLY A 379 27.63 21.46 20.12
C GLY A 379 26.94 20.49 21.08
N GLU A 380 27.58 20.16 22.20
CA GLU A 380 27.05 19.29 23.27
C GLU A 380 25.80 19.90 23.92
N LYS A 381 25.85 21.19 24.27
CA LYS A 381 24.68 21.92 24.79
C LYS A 381 23.47 21.82 23.87
N TYR A 382 23.65 22.01 22.57
CA TYR A 382 22.56 21.90 21.60
C TYR A 382 22.12 20.45 21.35
N TYR A 383 23.06 19.51 21.43
CA TYR A 383 22.80 18.08 21.35
C TYR A 383 21.88 17.62 22.48
N ASP A 384 22.19 18.01 23.72
CA ASP A 384 21.39 17.70 24.91
C ASP A 384 19.99 18.32 24.86
N GLN A 385 19.90 19.52 24.28
CA GLN A 385 18.62 20.19 24.00
C GLN A 385 17.85 19.57 22.83
N LYS A 386 18.36 18.52 22.18
CA LYS A 386 17.78 17.88 20.98
C LYS A 386 17.61 18.85 19.80
N LYS A 387 18.38 19.94 19.77
CA LYS A 387 18.42 20.90 18.66
C LYS A 387 19.44 20.43 17.62
N TRP A 388 19.13 19.30 16.98
CA TRP A 388 20.04 18.53 16.11
C TRP A 388 20.70 19.37 15.01
N SER A 389 19.95 20.26 14.36
CA SER A 389 20.48 21.14 13.30
C SER A 389 21.50 22.15 13.82
N LYS A 390 21.34 22.66 15.05
CA LYS A 390 22.34 23.55 15.65
C LYS A 390 23.55 22.74 16.14
N ALA A 391 23.30 21.61 16.80
CA ALA A 391 24.36 20.74 17.30
C ALA A 391 25.33 20.31 16.18
N ILE A 392 24.80 19.84 15.05
CA ILE A 392 25.63 19.42 13.92
C ILE A 392 26.47 20.56 13.33
N SER A 393 25.90 21.76 13.22
CA SER A 393 26.59 22.96 12.74
C SER A 393 27.80 23.34 13.62
N TYR A 394 27.71 23.12 14.93
CA TYR A 394 28.84 23.29 15.84
C TYR A 394 29.88 22.18 15.71
N PHE A 395 29.44 20.92 15.58
CA PHE A 395 30.34 19.78 15.40
C PHE A 395 31.10 19.82 14.07
N GLU A 396 30.47 20.24 12.98
CA GLU A 396 31.16 20.43 11.69
C GLU A 396 32.27 21.48 11.79
N ARG A 397 32.04 22.57 12.54
CA ARG A 397 33.06 23.59 12.81
C ARG A 397 34.18 23.08 13.71
N TYR A 398 33.87 22.27 14.71
CA TYR A 398 34.87 21.57 15.50
C TYR A 398 35.77 20.72 14.60
N TYR A 399 35.16 19.93 13.71
CA TYR A 399 35.87 19.01 12.81
C TYR A 399 36.86 19.72 11.87
N LEU A 400 36.54 20.94 11.43
CA LEU A 400 37.46 21.75 10.63
C LEU A 400 38.74 22.11 11.37
N ILE A 401 38.68 22.21 12.69
CA ILE A 401 39.85 22.50 13.52
C ILE A 401 40.60 21.21 13.82
N ASP A 402 39.87 20.17 14.25
CA ASP A 402 40.40 18.89 14.72
C ASP A 402 39.60 17.70 14.16
N THR A 403 40.25 16.90 13.32
CA THR A 403 39.66 15.76 12.61
C THR A 403 39.66 14.47 13.42
N ASP A 404 40.46 14.38 14.49
CA ASP A 404 40.80 13.11 15.13
C ASP A 404 39.88 12.78 16.33
N THR A 405 38.58 13.02 16.16
CA THR A 405 37.60 12.86 17.25
C THR A 405 36.43 11.94 16.89
N LYS A 406 36.62 10.63 17.13
CA LYS A 406 35.58 9.61 16.96
C LYS A 406 34.27 9.93 17.69
N GLU A 407 34.35 10.58 18.85
CA GLU A 407 33.20 10.96 19.65
C GLU A 407 32.30 11.99 18.93
N ILE A 408 32.90 13.04 18.37
CA ILE A 408 32.18 14.10 17.64
C ILE A 408 31.55 13.52 16.37
N ASN A 409 32.28 12.66 15.65
CA ASN A 409 31.77 11.97 14.46
C ASN A 409 30.51 11.16 14.77
N ASN A 410 30.53 10.41 15.88
CA ASN A 410 29.36 9.66 16.31
C ASN A 410 28.18 10.57 16.69
N LYS A 411 28.44 11.72 17.34
CA LYS A 411 27.39 12.71 17.64
C LYS A 411 26.81 13.33 16.36
N MET A 412 27.64 13.66 15.37
CA MET A 412 27.19 14.16 14.06
C MET A 412 26.30 13.13 13.34
N LYS A 413 26.72 11.87 13.31
CA LYS A 413 25.91 10.76 12.80
C LYS A 413 24.53 10.70 13.44
N ILE A 414 24.48 10.72 14.78
CA ILE A 414 23.20 10.71 15.51
C ILE A 414 22.35 11.94 15.18
N CYS A 415 22.95 13.14 15.11
CA CYS A 415 22.23 14.35 14.71
C CYS A 415 21.55 14.20 13.33
N ARG A 416 22.27 13.71 12.32
CA ARG A 416 21.73 13.52 10.97
C ARG A 416 20.63 12.46 10.94
N GLU A 417 20.81 11.35 11.65
CA GLU A 417 19.78 10.31 11.80
C GLU A 417 18.50 10.87 12.44
N LYS A 418 18.61 11.68 13.50
CA LYS A 418 17.44 12.31 14.11
C LYS A 418 16.78 13.33 13.19
N LEU A 419 17.55 14.07 12.39
CA LEU A 419 17.04 15.00 11.40
C LEU A 419 16.31 14.27 10.26
N SER A 420 16.83 13.13 9.77
CA SER A 420 16.15 12.33 8.74
C SER A 420 14.83 11.78 9.25
N ILE A 421 14.78 11.21 10.47
CA ILE A 421 13.55 10.72 11.10
C ILE A 421 12.52 11.85 11.30
N ALA A 422 12.96 13.04 11.73
CA ALA A 422 12.07 14.19 11.90
C ALA A 422 11.45 14.64 10.55
N ARG A 423 12.25 14.63 9.48
CA ARG A 423 11.77 14.90 8.11
C ARG A 423 10.79 13.82 7.62
N GLN A 424 11.03 12.54 7.92
CA GLN A 424 10.10 11.46 7.60
C GLN A 424 8.72 11.68 8.26
N LYS A 425 8.69 12.09 9.54
CA LYS A 425 7.44 12.38 10.25
C LYS A 425 6.68 13.57 9.65
N SER A 426 7.39 14.65 9.28
CA SER A 426 6.76 15.80 8.64
C SER A 426 6.24 15.46 7.24
N PHE A 427 6.96 14.61 6.50
CA PHE A 427 6.54 14.11 5.18
C PHE A 427 5.29 13.25 5.26
N LYS A 428 5.23 12.27 6.18
CA LYS A 428 4.02 11.47 6.45
C LYS A 428 2.82 12.34 6.77
N THR A 429 3.03 13.41 7.52
CA THR A 429 1.98 14.39 7.86
C THR A 429 1.51 15.20 6.64
N LYS A 430 2.44 15.61 5.76
CA LYS A 430 2.13 16.35 4.52
C LYS A 430 1.42 15.47 3.49
N TYR A 431 1.79 14.19 3.38
CA TYR A 431 1.15 13.21 2.51
C TYR A 431 -0.22 12.76 3.03
N ALA A 432 -0.38 12.61 4.35
CA ALA A 432 -1.69 12.38 4.95
C ALA A 432 -2.66 13.53 4.63
N LYS A 433 -2.19 14.78 4.71
CA LYS A 433 -2.98 15.97 4.33
C LYS A 433 -3.30 16.06 2.83
N SER A 434 -2.43 15.59 1.93
CA SER A 434 -2.71 15.57 0.48
C SER A 434 -3.63 14.41 0.07
N SER A 435 -3.51 13.25 0.73
CA SER A 435 -4.35 12.07 0.50
C SER A 435 -5.81 12.26 0.95
N LEU A 436 -6.06 13.13 1.95
CA LEU A 436 -7.42 13.53 2.35
C LEU A 436 -8.19 14.29 1.24
N LYS A 437 -7.50 14.81 0.22
CA LYS A 437 -8.11 15.44 -0.97
C LYS A 437 -8.38 14.46 -2.14
N LYS A 438 -7.95 13.19 -2.04
CA LYS A 438 -8.25 12.14 -3.04
C LYS A 438 -8.71 10.86 -2.34
N LYS A 439 -9.93 10.88 -1.81
CA LYS A 439 -10.65 9.63 -1.50
C LYS A 439 -11.25 9.05 -2.78
N SER A 440 -10.50 8.21 -3.48
CA SER A 440 -11.09 7.06 -4.16
C SER A 440 -10.08 5.90 -4.26
N ARG A 441 -10.58 4.71 -3.95
CA ARG A 441 -9.98 3.36 -4.04
C ARG A 441 -8.83 3.03 -3.07
N GLY A 442 -9.13 2.08 -2.19
CA GLY A 442 -8.20 1.49 -1.24
C GLY A 442 -6.98 0.89 -1.92
N LYS A 443 -5.79 1.30 -1.47
CA LYS A 443 -4.52 0.63 -1.73
C LYS A 443 -3.87 0.28 -0.39
N ASN A 444 -3.33 -0.93 -0.34
CA ASN A 444 -2.70 -1.56 0.81
C ASN A 444 -1.60 -0.70 1.46
N ARG A 445 -1.58 -0.71 2.81
CA ARG A 445 -0.61 -0.01 3.68
C ARG A 445 0.86 -0.41 3.42
N SER A 446 1.13 -1.62 2.93
CA SER A 446 2.51 -2.09 2.64
C SER A 446 3.14 -1.38 1.43
N ASN A 447 2.40 -1.25 0.33
CA ASN A 447 2.88 -0.57 -0.89
C ASN A 447 3.13 0.92 -0.65
N GLN A 448 2.37 1.53 0.28
CA GLN A 448 2.58 2.91 0.69
C GLN A 448 3.92 3.09 1.41
N THR A 449 4.33 2.12 2.24
CA THR A 449 5.60 2.16 2.99
C THR A 449 6.82 1.98 2.09
N GLN A 450 6.72 1.16 1.04
CA GLN A 450 7.80 0.94 0.08
C GLN A 450 7.98 2.13 -0.88
N ALA A 451 6.88 2.77 -1.30
CA ALA A 451 6.93 4.00 -2.07
C ALA A 451 7.54 5.18 -1.26
N GLU A 452 7.23 5.28 0.03
CA GLU A 452 7.85 6.26 0.94
C GLU A 452 9.37 6.06 1.03
N LYS A 453 9.85 4.82 1.19
CA LYS A 453 11.28 4.50 1.20
C LYS A 453 11.97 4.83 -0.13
N LYS A 454 11.31 4.55 -1.26
CA LYS A 454 11.84 4.86 -2.61
C LYS A 454 12.02 6.38 -2.81
N GLU A 455 11.04 7.16 -2.40
CA GLU A 455 11.10 8.63 -2.50
C GLU A 455 12.14 9.23 -1.55
N GLU A 456 12.33 8.63 -0.37
CA GLU A 456 13.39 9.00 0.56
C GLU A 456 14.78 8.75 -0.04
N ILE A 457 15.00 7.58 -0.64
CA ILE A 457 16.28 7.26 -1.27
C ILE A 457 16.59 8.23 -2.43
N LYS A 458 15.59 8.56 -3.25
CA LYS A 458 15.74 9.58 -4.31
C LYS A 458 16.22 10.91 -3.73
N ARG A 459 15.58 11.38 -2.67
CA ARG A 459 16.02 12.61 -1.99
C ARG A 459 17.41 12.47 -1.39
N LEU A 460 17.77 11.36 -0.77
CA LEU A 460 19.14 11.15 -0.29
C LEU A 460 20.16 11.23 -1.44
N LEU A 461 19.80 10.78 -2.64
CA LEU A 461 20.66 10.86 -3.82
C LEU A 461 20.71 12.27 -4.44
N GLU A 462 19.64 13.06 -4.29
CA GLU A 462 19.51 14.45 -4.77
C GLU A 462 20.08 15.49 -3.78
N GLU A 463 19.70 15.40 -2.49
CA GLU A 463 20.04 16.33 -1.40
C GLU A 463 21.47 16.14 -0.86
N SER A 464 22.11 14.98 -1.10
CA SER A 464 23.42 14.67 -0.51
C SER A 464 24.53 15.64 -0.92
N GLY A 465 24.40 16.45 -1.97
CA GLY A 465 25.50 17.31 -2.40
C GLY A 465 25.36 18.82 -2.18
N THR A 466 24.17 19.34 -1.86
CA THR A 466 23.88 20.75 -2.20
C THR A 466 23.18 21.61 -1.16
N GLU A 467 22.50 21.06 -0.14
CA GLU A 467 21.67 21.92 0.74
C GLU A 467 22.18 22.10 2.19
N SER A 468 23.24 21.41 2.64
CA SER A 468 23.49 21.31 4.10
C SER A 468 24.91 21.45 4.62
N SER A 469 25.95 21.54 3.79
CA SER A 469 27.28 21.82 4.33
C SER A 469 27.48 23.33 4.44
N TRP A 470 27.45 23.86 5.68
CA TRP A 470 27.78 25.25 6.00
C TRP A 470 29.05 25.73 5.29
N ILE A 471 30.00 24.83 5.02
CA ILE A 471 31.25 25.15 4.33
C ILE A 471 31.05 25.58 2.88
N MET A 472 30.03 25.06 2.18
CA MET A 472 29.71 25.44 0.80
C MET A 472 29.14 26.85 0.76
N GLN A 473 28.20 27.14 1.67
CA GLN A 473 27.65 28.47 1.83
C GLN A 473 28.74 29.46 2.25
N TYR A 474 29.58 29.07 3.20
CA TYR A 474 30.66 29.90 3.71
C TYR A 474 31.75 30.20 2.68
N LEU A 475 32.18 29.22 1.89
CA LEU A 475 33.24 29.41 0.88
C LEU A 475 32.72 30.08 -0.40
N PHE A 476 31.46 29.88 -0.79
CA PHE A 476 30.98 30.25 -2.12
C PHE A 476 29.74 31.15 -2.17
N GLU A 477 28.92 31.24 -1.12
CA GLU A 477 27.65 31.99 -1.12
C GLU A 477 27.72 33.29 -0.29
N ASP A 478 28.43 33.29 0.84
CA ASP A 478 28.61 34.47 1.72
C ASP A 478 29.42 35.61 1.05
N GLN A 479 30.05 35.37 -0.10
CA GLN A 479 30.71 36.40 -0.92
C GLN A 479 29.71 37.37 -1.60
N LYS A 480 28.39 37.11 -1.53
CA LYS A 480 27.34 37.92 -2.19
C LYS A 480 26.59 38.91 -1.28
N GLY A 481 27.03 39.14 -0.04
CA GLY A 481 26.52 40.25 0.79
C GLY A 481 25.05 40.15 1.16
N ASN A 482 24.59 38.99 1.65
CA ASN A 482 23.22 38.84 2.15
C ASN A 482 23.23 38.75 3.69
N GLU A 483 22.93 39.87 4.35
CA GLU A 483 22.66 39.96 5.79
C GLU A 483 21.27 39.36 6.08
N ASP A 484 21.19 38.04 6.25
CA ASP A 484 19.97 37.41 6.75
C ASP A 484 20.26 36.79 8.11
N SER A 485 20.05 37.62 9.15
CA SER A 485 20.40 37.36 10.55
C SER A 485 19.53 36.31 11.26
N ASP A 486 18.58 35.69 10.57
CA ASP A 486 17.59 34.78 11.17
C ASP A 486 17.70 33.32 10.72
N LYS A 487 18.79 32.96 10.06
CA LYS A 487 19.07 31.57 9.75
C LYS A 487 19.93 30.93 10.85
N PRO A 488 19.77 29.62 11.15
CA PRO A 488 20.46 28.97 12.26
C PRO A 488 21.99 28.81 12.06
N TRP A 489 22.61 29.51 11.10
CA TRP A 489 24.00 29.36 10.68
C TRP A 489 24.86 30.61 10.80
#